data_AF-W1RSX1-F1
#
_entry.id   AF-W1RSX1-F1
#
_cell.length_a   1.000
_cell.length_b   1.000
_cell.length_c   1.000
_cell.angle_alpha   90.00
_cell.angle_beta   90.00
_cell.angle_gamma   90.00
#
_symmetry.space_group_name_H-M   'P 1'
#
loop_
_entity.id
_entity.type
_entity.pdbx_description
1 polymer ?
#
loop_
_entity_poly.entity_id
_entity_poly.type
_entity_poly.pdbx_seq_one_letter_code
_entity_poly.pdbx_strand_id
1 'polypeptide(L)'
;MKSALLLSTALLASAAHADVLGLTAEAGTFAVNDGDDFNSYYGIAVEHPIPLIPNVRLQHQALEQKDKADLSFNDYTLYYEFLDGLLWLDLDAGVTFRKISDAGNSDIDGTYPLVYVSAYVSFPGTALSIGGEVKNGGGSDADISDTTFKIKYQPLIFAGIEAGYRTMTEDFSSAGKYEPKGAFIGVFVDF
;
A
#
# COMPACT_ATOMS: atom_id res chain seq x y z
N MET A 1 0.58 -11.76 -31.24
CA MET A 1 0.50 -13.09 -30.59
C MET A 1 1.67 -13.37 -29.61
N LYS A 2 2.38 -12.35 -29.09
CA LYS A 2 3.51 -12.55 -28.15
C LYS A 2 3.16 -12.30 -26.67
N SER A 3 2.01 -11.68 -26.38
CA SER A 3 1.60 -11.32 -25.01
C SER A 3 0.90 -12.45 -24.23
N ALA A 4 0.41 -13.49 -24.91
CA ALA A 4 -0.25 -14.62 -24.26
C ALA A 4 0.75 -15.60 -23.60
N LEU A 5 2.00 -15.63 -24.08
CA LEU A 5 3.00 -16.59 -23.63
C LEU A 5 3.53 -16.24 -22.23
N LEU A 6 3.77 -14.95 -21.97
CA LEU A 6 4.26 -14.45 -20.67
C LEU A 6 3.24 -14.68 -19.53
N LEU A 7 1.96 -14.43 -19.81
CA LEU A 7 0.88 -14.66 -18.84
C LEU A 7 0.71 -16.15 -18.54
N SER A 8 0.87 -17.01 -19.56
CA SER A 8 0.82 -18.47 -19.38
C SER A 8 2.01 -19.03 -18.61
N THR A 9 3.22 -18.46 -18.76
CA THR A 9 4.40 -18.88 -18.00
C THR A 9 4.35 -18.46 -16.53
N ALA A 10 3.76 -17.30 -16.22
CA ALA A 10 3.51 -16.89 -14.83
C ALA A 10 2.51 -17.82 -14.14
N LEU A 11 1.39 -18.14 -14.81
CA LEU A 11 0.36 -19.06 -14.32
C LEU A 11 0.83 -20.52 -14.17
N LEU A 12 1.84 -20.96 -14.94
CA LEU A 12 2.39 -22.31 -14.85
C LEU A 12 3.51 -22.44 -13.80
N ALA A 13 4.15 -21.33 -13.41
CA ALA A 13 5.19 -21.31 -12.38
C ALA A 13 4.63 -21.43 -10.96
N SER A 14 3.42 -20.92 -10.71
CA SER A 14 2.73 -21.04 -9.42
C SER A 14 2.34 -22.48 -9.04
N ALA A 15 2.32 -23.41 -10.01
CA ALA A 15 2.02 -24.83 -9.78
C ALA A 15 3.25 -25.66 -9.41
N ALA A 16 4.46 -25.11 -9.47
CA ALA A 16 5.71 -25.88 -9.36
C ALA A 16 6.77 -25.16 -8.52
N HIS A 17 6.55 -25.04 -7.21
CA HIS A 17 7.56 -25.01 -6.13
C HIS A 17 8.98 -24.49 -6.49
N ALA A 18 9.11 -23.30 -7.07
CA ALA A 18 10.40 -22.72 -7.46
C ALA A 18 10.35 -21.19 -7.35
N ASP A 19 11.13 -20.59 -6.43
CA ASP A 19 11.59 -19.18 -6.41
C ASP A 19 10.85 -18.21 -7.34
N VAL A 20 9.54 -18.01 -7.12
CA VAL A 20 8.72 -17.12 -7.95
C VAL A 20 8.85 -15.73 -7.36
N LEU A 21 9.26 -14.77 -8.20
CA LEU A 21 9.10 -13.36 -7.89
C LEU A 21 7.60 -13.07 -7.78
N GLY A 22 7.13 -12.70 -6.59
CA GLY A 22 5.74 -12.28 -6.38
C GLY A 22 5.50 -10.92 -7.02
N LEU A 23 4.38 -10.75 -7.72
CA LEU A 23 3.99 -9.47 -8.29
C LEU A 23 2.54 -9.15 -7.93
N THR A 24 2.35 -8.15 -7.07
CA THR A 24 1.03 -7.60 -6.76
C THR A 24 0.86 -6.22 -7.43
N ALA A 25 -0.30 -5.98 -8.03
CA ALA A 25 -0.75 -4.67 -8.46
C ALA A 25 -2.13 -4.36 -7.85
N GLU A 26 -2.28 -3.19 -7.25
CA GLU A 26 -3.52 -2.73 -6.61
C GLU A 26 -3.95 -1.37 -7.18
N ALA A 27 -5.26 -1.14 -7.29
CA ALA A 27 -5.82 0.15 -7.63
C ALA A 27 -7.21 0.33 -7.02
N GLY A 28 -7.54 1.53 -6.58
CA GLY A 28 -8.82 1.78 -5.96
C GLY A 28 -9.13 3.23 -5.76
N THR A 29 -10.28 3.44 -5.12
CA THR A 29 -10.78 4.76 -4.75
C THR A 29 -10.91 4.83 -3.24
N PHE A 30 -10.63 6.00 -2.69
CA PHE A 30 -10.79 6.25 -1.28
C PHE A 30 -11.52 7.57 -1.10
N ALA A 31 -12.53 7.54 -0.22
CA ALA A 31 -13.43 8.65 0.03
C ALA A 31 -13.06 9.26 1.37
N VAL A 32 -12.54 10.47 1.35
CA VAL A 32 -12.13 11.21 2.56
C VAL A 32 -13.20 12.24 2.94
N ASN A 33 -13.08 12.81 4.15
CA ASN A 33 -14.02 13.83 4.64
C ASN A 33 -15.48 13.36 4.61
N ASP A 34 -15.76 12.21 5.24
CA ASP A 34 -17.10 11.59 5.31
C ASP A 34 -17.75 11.27 3.95
N GLY A 35 -16.94 11.21 2.88
CA GLY A 35 -17.38 10.82 1.54
C GLY A 35 -17.56 11.98 0.57
N ASP A 36 -17.20 13.20 0.97
CA ASP A 36 -17.34 14.38 0.13
C ASP A 36 -16.25 14.48 -0.96
N ASP A 37 -15.06 13.94 -0.68
CA ASP A 37 -13.91 14.03 -1.58
C ASP A 37 -13.43 12.62 -2.00
N PHE A 38 -13.57 12.32 -3.30
CA PHE A 38 -13.14 11.05 -3.88
C PHE A 38 -11.75 11.15 -4.50
N ASN A 39 -10.90 10.23 -4.11
CA ASN A 39 -9.51 10.20 -4.48
C ASN A 39 -9.12 8.80 -4.99
N SER A 40 -8.01 8.72 -5.73
CA SER A 40 -7.54 7.46 -6.33
C SER A 40 -6.15 7.06 -5.84
N TYR A 41 -5.95 5.76 -5.69
CA TYR A 41 -4.66 5.18 -5.37
C TYR A 41 -4.34 4.03 -6.31
N TYR A 42 -3.04 3.82 -6.53
CA TYR A 42 -2.54 2.61 -7.16
C TYR A 42 -1.21 2.21 -6.54
N GLY A 43 -0.88 0.92 -6.62
CA GLY A 43 0.34 0.37 -6.08
C GLY A 43 0.82 -0.84 -6.85
N ILE A 44 2.13 -1.06 -6.82
CA ILE A 44 2.80 -2.24 -7.39
C ILE A 44 3.80 -2.72 -6.36
N ALA A 45 3.75 -3.99 -5.99
CA ALA A 45 4.72 -4.65 -5.12
C ALA A 45 5.41 -5.78 -5.89
N VAL A 46 6.73 -5.90 -5.68
CA VAL A 46 7.56 -6.97 -6.19
C VAL A 46 8.23 -7.63 -4.99
N GLU A 47 7.93 -8.91 -4.81
CA GLU A 47 8.45 -9.74 -3.73
C GLU A 47 9.51 -10.67 -4.31
N HIS A 48 10.67 -10.73 -3.68
CA HIS A 48 11.73 -11.62 -4.11
C HIS A 48 11.77 -12.90 -3.26
N PRO A 49 12.32 -13.99 -3.82
CA PRO A 49 12.51 -15.22 -3.05
C PRO A 49 13.73 -15.21 -2.11
N ILE A 50 14.64 -14.23 -2.21
CA ILE A 50 15.92 -14.21 -1.49
C ILE A 50 15.79 -13.46 -0.15
N PRO A 51 15.75 -14.11 1.03
CA PRO A 51 15.40 -13.46 2.30
C PRO A 51 16.32 -12.32 2.77
N LEU A 52 17.50 -12.17 2.16
CA LEU A 52 18.48 -11.14 2.51
C LEU A 52 18.25 -9.82 1.77
N ILE A 53 17.55 -9.86 0.64
CA ILE A 53 17.14 -8.64 -0.06
C ILE A 53 15.82 -8.20 0.60
N PRO A 54 15.43 -6.91 0.54
CA PRO A 54 14.08 -6.49 0.87
C PRO A 54 13.17 -6.47 -0.38
N ASN A 55 11.90 -6.82 -0.16
CA ASN A 55 10.82 -6.65 -1.14
C ASN A 55 10.58 -5.16 -1.39
N VAL A 56 10.01 -4.83 -2.55
CA VAL A 56 9.83 -3.44 -2.98
C VAL A 56 8.37 -3.18 -3.30
N ARG A 57 7.79 -2.13 -2.71
CA ARG A 57 6.45 -1.65 -3.03
C ARG A 57 6.47 -0.18 -3.38
N LEU A 58 5.81 0.16 -4.48
CA LEU A 58 5.58 1.51 -4.94
C LEU A 58 4.09 1.81 -4.80
N GLN A 59 3.74 2.93 -4.19
CA GLN A 59 2.34 3.37 -4.14
C GLN A 59 2.24 4.85 -4.47
N HIS A 60 1.19 5.20 -5.20
CA HIS A 60 0.86 6.58 -5.51
C HIS A 60 -0.55 6.88 -5.05
N GLN A 61 -0.73 8.05 -4.44
CA GLN A 61 -2.01 8.59 -4.01
C GLN A 61 -2.08 10.07 -4.36
N ALA A 62 -3.23 10.49 -4.87
CA ALA A 62 -3.57 11.91 -5.01
C ALA A 62 -4.69 12.24 -4.02
N LEU A 63 -4.54 13.33 -3.27
CA LEU A 63 -5.52 13.90 -2.36
C LEU A 63 -5.94 15.27 -2.86
N GLU A 64 -7.13 15.33 -3.43
CA GLU A 64 -7.89 16.56 -3.59
C GLU A 64 -8.70 16.76 -2.31
N GLN A 65 -8.50 17.91 -1.65
CA GLN A 65 -9.29 18.31 -0.49
C GLN A 65 -9.91 19.67 -0.74
N LYS A 66 -11.23 19.74 -0.59
CA LYS A 66 -11.96 21.00 -0.69
C LYS A 66 -11.44 21.97 0.39
N ASP A 67 -11.01 23.15 -0.04
CA ASP A 67 -10.47 24.23 0.81
C ASP A 67 -9.05 23.99 1.42
N LYS A 68 -8.30 22.99 0.94
CA LYS A 68 -6.90 22.74 1.30
C LYS A 68 -6.01 22.49 0.08
N ALA A 69 -4.71 22.28 0.29
CA ALA A 69 -3.74 21.97 -0.75
C ALA A 69 -4.00 20.58 -1.38
N ASP A 70 -3.76 20.48 -2.69
CA ASP A 70 -3.87 19.23 -3.46
C ASP A 70 -2.56 18.44 -3.31
N LEU A 71 -2.56 17.45 -2.43
CA LEU A 71 -1.35 16.71 -2.05
C LEU A 71 -1.23 15.41 -2.85
N SER A 72 -0.04 15.14 -3.39
CA SER A 72 0.32 13.86 -3.98
C SER A 72 1.40 13.18 -3.16
N PHE A 73 1.22 11.88 -2.93
CA PHE A 73 2.10 11.03 -2.15
C PHE A 73 2.64 9.92 -3.04
N ASN A 74 3.95 9.75 -3.04
CA ASN A 74 4.65 8.65 -3.68
C ASN A 74 5.45 7.90 -2.62
N ASP A 75 5.00 6.70 -2.28
CA ASP A 75 5.63 5.84 -1.29
C ASP A 75 6.54 4.83 -1.98
N TYR A 76 7.79 4.78 -1.54
CA TYR A 76 8.77 3.77 -1.92
C TYR A 76 9.09 2.92 -0.67
N THR A 77 8.45 1.77 -0.54
CA THR A 77 8.57 0.87 0.61
C THR A 77 9.54 -0.26 0.30
N LEU A 78 10.49 -0.48 1.22
CA LEU A 78 11.37 -1.64 1.27
C LEU A 78 11.01 -2.44 2.52
N TYR A 79 10.62 -3.71 2.37
CA TYR A 79 10.13 -4.52 3.50
C TYR A 79 10.65 -5.95 3.47
N TYR A 80 10.65 -6.57 4.64
CA TYR A 80 10.90 -8.00 4.82
C TYR A 80 9.65 -8.65 5.38
N GLU A 81 9.34 -9.86 4.90
CA GLU A 81 8.35 -10.76 5.48
C GLU A 81 9.00 -11.54 6.62
N PHE A 82 8.55 -11.28 7.84
CA PHE A 82 9.02 -11.99 9.03
C PHE A 82 8.19 -13.24 9.30
N LEU A 83 6.91 -13.19 8.94
CA LEU A 83 5.99 -14.33 8.97
C LEU A 83 5.24 -14.34 7.65
N ASP A 84 5.44 -15.41 6.88
CA ASP A 84 4.75 -15.66 5.62
C ASP A 84 3.72 -16.78 5.85
N GLY A 85 2.50 -16.39 6.27
CA GLY A 85 1.38 -17.30 6.50
C GLY A 85 1.53 -18.28 7.66
N LEU A 86 2.56 -18.18 8.50
CA LEU A 86 2.76 -19.09 9.61
C LEU A 86 1.64 -18.94 10.64
N LEU A 87 0.87 -20.02 10.85
CA LEU A 87 -0.33 -19.99 11.69
C LEU A 87 -1.33 -18.90 11.24
N TRP A 88 -1.46 -18.71 9.92
CA TRP A 88 -2.40 -17.79 9.31
C TRP A 88 -2.14 -16.31 9.59
N LEU A 89 -0.96 -15.99 10.12
CA LEU A 89 -0.51 -14.63 10.39
C LEU A 89 0.63 -14.28 9.43
N ASP A 90 0.42 -13.17 8.73
CA ASP A 90 1.40 -12.51 7.87
C ASP A 90 1.91 -11.28 8.63
N LEU A 91 3.23 -11.11 8.72
CA LEU A 91 3.86 -10.00 9.42
C LEU A 91 5.05 -9.50 8.63
N ASP A 92 4.97 -8.24 8.20
CA ASP A 92 6.04 -7.59 7.45
C ASP A 92 6.47 -6.31 8.15
N ALA A 93 7.74 -5.98 8.02
CA ALA A 93 8.24 -4.69 8.48
C ALA A 93 9.36 -4.17 7.59
N GLY A 94 9.50 -2.85 7.56
CA GLY A 94 10.36 -2.19 6.61
C GLY A 94 10.47 -0.70 6.82
N VAL A 95 10.91 -0.03 5.76
CA VAL A 95 11.01 1.43 5.69
C VAL A 95 10.32 1.93 4.44
N THR A 96 9.60 3.04 4.55
CA THR A 96 8.98 3.73 3.43
C THR A 96 9.59 5.10 3.29
N PHE A 97 10.04 5.45 2.09
CA PHE A 97 10.36 6.82 1.75
C PHE A 97 9.14 7.45 1.09
N ARG A 98 8.44 8.31 1.82
CA ARG A 98 7.26 9.02 1.32
C ARG A 98 7.69 10.35 0.73
N LYS A 99 7.54 10.50 -0.58
CA LYS A 99 7.69 11.78 -1.28
C LYS A 99 6.34 12.47 -1.35
N ILE A 100 6.28 13.69 -0.83
CA ILE A 100 5.10 14.55 -0.83
C ILE A 100 5.33 15.68 -1.82
N SER A 101 4.34 15.98 -2.63
CA SER A 101 4.33 17.13 -3.52
C SER A 101 2.94 17.74 -3.60
N ASP A 102 2.85 19.07 -3.63
CA ASP A 102 1.59 19.80 -3.82
C ASP A 102 1.46 20.27 -5.27
N ALA A 103 0.31 20.02 -5.89
CA ALA A 103 0.03 20.41 -7.28
C ALA A 103 -0.14 21.93 -7.47
N GLY A 104 -0.37 22.68 -6.39
CA GLY A 104 -0.63 24.12 -6.40
C GLY A 104 0.48 25.02 -5.82
N ASN A 105 1.34 24.53 -4.92
CA ASN A 105 2.37 25.33 -4.24
C ASN A 105 3.59 24.50 -3.76
N SER A 106 4.82 24.98 -3.99
CA SER A 106 6.06 24.24 -3.69
C SER A 106 6.52 24.24 -2.22
N ASP A 107 5.65 24.61 -1.28
CA ASP A 107 6.03 24.77 0.14
C ASP A 107 6.04 23.45 0.93
N ILE A 108 5.43 22.37 0.40
CA ILE A 108 5.24 21.08 1.10
C ILE A 108 6.07 19.95 0.44
N ASP A 109 6.99 20.29 -0.48
CA ASP A 109 7.81 19.31 -1.18
C ASP A 109 8.88 18.69 -0.26
N GLY A 110 8.84 17.37 -0.06
CA GLY A 110 9.80 16.69 0.81
C GLY A 110 9.80 15.17 0.65
N THR A 111 10.86 14.52 1.13
CA THR A 111 10.93 13.05 1.22
C THR A 111 11.22 12.66 2.66
N TYR A 112 10.30 11.91 3.25
CA TYR A 112 10.32 11.57 4.67
C TYR A 112 10.47 10.06 4.85
N PRO A 113 11.43 9.61 5.68
CA PRO A 113 11.56 8.21 6.03
C PRO A 113 10.52 7.83 7.10
N LEU A 114 9.78 6.77 6.84
CA LEU A 114 8.77 6.20 7.70
C LEU A 114 9.14 4.75 8.02
N VAL A 115 8.93 4.32 9.26
CA VAL A 115 8.90 2.91 9.61
C VAL A 115 7.59 2.32 9.08
N TYR A 116 7.66 1.18 8.42
CA TYR A 116 6.51 0.43 7.91
C TYR A 116 6.35 -0.88 8.68
N VAL A 117 5.12 -1.19 9.09
CA VAL A 117 4.75 -2.49 9.67
C VAL A 117 3.38 -2.88 9.12
N SER A 118 3.22 -4.12 8.72
CA SER A 118 1.95 -4.72 8.29
C SER A 118 1.70 -6.01 9.05
N ALA A 119 0.44 -6.26 9.38
CA ALA A 119 0.01 -7.53 9.95
C ALA A 119 -1.33 -7.93 9.36
N TYR A 120 -1.42 -9.13 8.81
CA TYR A 120 -2.64 -9.70 8.25
C TYR A 120 -2.91 -11.08 8.83
N VAL A 121 -4.19 -11.37 9.05
CA VAL A 121 -4.67 -12.70 9.42
C VAL A 121 -5.50 -13.23 8.27
N SER A 122 -5.05 -14.33 7.68
CA SER A 122 -5.74 -15.04 6.61
C SER A 122 -6.64 -16.12 7.23
N PHE A 123 -7.89 -16.24 6.78
CA PHE A 123 -8.84 -17.18 7.38
C PHE A 123 -8.84 -18.53 6.65
N PRO A 124 -8.43 -19.64 7.31
CA PRO A 124 -8.35 -20.95 6.67
C PRO A 124 -9.67 -21.42 6.07
N GLY A 125 -9.61 -21.96 4.86
CA GLY A 125 -10.80 -22.45 4.15
C GLY A 125 -11.66 -21.33 3.54
N THR A 126 -11.20 -20.08 3.59
CA THR A 126 -11.84 -18.94 2.95
C THR A 126 -10.84 -18.20 2.06
N ALA A 127 -11.36 -17.28 1.26
CA ALA A 127 -10.58 -16.33 0.48
C ALA A 127 -10.44 -14.97 1.20
N LEU A 128 -10.64 -14.92 2.53
CA LEU A 128 -10.67 -13.69 3.30
C LEU A 128 -9.40 -13.51 4.11
N SER A 129 -8.89 -12.28 4.12
CA SER A 129 -7.83 -11.83 5.02
C SER A 129 -8.20 -10.47 5.62
N ILE A 130 -7.82 -10.25 6.88
CA ILE A 130 -8.06 -9.01 7.61
C ILE A 130 -6.76 -8.54 8.24
N GLY A 131 -6.47 -7.26 8.19
CA GLY A 131 -5.24 -6.76 8.76
C GLY A 131 -5.15 -5.26 8.72
N GLY A 132 -3.93 -4.78 8.91
CA GLY A 132 -3.62 -3.38 8.81
C GLY A 132 -2.16 -3.11 8.55
N GLU A 133 -1.90 -1.86 8.19
CA GLU A 133 -0.60 -1.32 7.86
C GLU A 133 -0.42 -0.04 8.66
N VAL A 134 0.75 0.15 9.23
CA VAL A 134 1.15 1.38 9.93
C VAL A 134 2.43 1.89 9.28
N LYS A 135 2.42 3.15 8.88
CA LYS A 135 3.60 3.91 8.46
C LYS A 135 3.75 5.09 9.41
N ASN A 136 4.86 5.18 10.12
CA ASN A 136 5.11 6.29 11.06
C ASN A 136 6.55 6.78 10.97
N GLY A 137 6.75 8.09 10.96
CA GLY A 137 8.07 8.69 10.92
C GLY A 137 7.97 10.17 10.60
N GLY A 138 8.99 10.71 9.96
CA GLY A 138 9.05 12.15 9.71
C GLY A 138 10.48 12.68 9.69
N GLY A 139 10.59 13.99 9.80
CA GLY A 139 11.85 14.73 9.83
C GLY A 139 11.76 15.94 10.76
N SER A 140 12.69 16.88 10.62
CA SER A 140 12.67 18.14 11.37
C SER A 140 11.42 18.98 11.10
N ASP A 141 10.84 18.83 9.91
CA ASP A 141 9.86 19.76 9.36
C ASP A 141 8.47 19.14 9.18
N ALA A 142 8.35 17.82 9.37
CA ALA A 142 7.09 17.08 9.29
C ALA A 142 7.06 15.85 10.20
N ASP A 143 5.94 15.61 10.87
CA ASP A 143 5.60 14.33 11.54
C ASP A 143 4.48 13.65 10.77
N ILE A 144 4.67 12.37 10.45
CA ILE A 144 3.82 11.63 9.53
C ILE A 144 3.37 10.32 10.19
N SER A 145 2.06 10.11 10.22
CA SER A 145 1.43 8.89 10.69
C SER A 145 0.33 8.46 9.74
N ASP A 146 0.39 7.22 9.26
CA ASP A 146 -0.56 6.66 8.33
C ASP A 146 -0.92 5.25 8.78
N THR A 147 -2.19 5.07 9.15
CA THR A 147 -2.72 3.80 9.63
C THR A 147 -3.84 3.36 8.73
N THR A 148 -3.72 2.14 8.21
CA THR A 148 -4.71 1.52 7.33
C THR A 148 -5.21 0.24 7.98
N PHE A 149 -6.52 0.08 8.06
CA PHE A 149 -7.17 -1.20 8.30
C PHE A 149 -7.76 -1.70 6.99
N LYS A 150 -7.57 -2.97 6.64
CA LYS A 150 -7.94 -3.54 5.35
C LYS A 150 -8.52 -4.94 5.51
N ILE A 151 -9.59 -5.20 4.76
CA ILE A 151 -10.18 -6.52 4.52
C ILE A 151 -9.94 -6.84 3.04
N LYS A 152 -9.36 -8.01 2.76
CA LYS A 152 -9.11 -8.52 1.41
C LYS A 152 -9.99 -9.74 1.17
N TYR A 153 -10.53 -9.85 -0.03
CA TYR A 153 -11.26 -11.02 -0.52
C TYR A 153 -10.71 -11.45 -1.89
N GLN A 154 -10.03 -12.59 -1.95
CA GLN A 154 -9.35 -13.12 -3.13
C GLN A 154 -9.98 -14.44 -3.63
N PRO A 155 -11.16 -14.40 -4.26
CA PRO A 155 -11.84 -15.61 -4.72
C PRO A 155 -11.15 -16.26 -5.93
N LEU A 156 -10.32 -15.50 -6.66
CA LEU A 156 -9.55 -15.98 -7.80
C LEU A 156 -8.11 -16.17 -7.37
N ILE A 157 -7.44 -17.18 -7.92
CA ILE A 157 -6.03 -17.46 -7.60
C ILE A 157 -5.11 -16.24 -7.82
N PHE A 158 -5.48 -15.36 -8.76
CA PHE A 158 -4.66 -14.20 -9.15
C PHE A 158 -5.31 -12.84 -8.86
N ALA A 159 -6.54 -12.78 -8.32
CA ALA A 159 -7.24 -11.50 -8.22
C ALA A 159 -8.27 -11.44 -7.09
N GLY A 160 -8.43 -10.26 -6.53
CA GLY A 160 -9.32 -9.99 -5.44
C GLY A 160 -9.81 -8.56 -5.36
N ILE A 161 -10.62 -8.32 -4.36
CA ILE A 161 -11.09 -6.99 -3.96
C ILE A 161 -10.60 -6.70 -2.55
N GLU A 162 -10.40 -5.43 -2.26
CA GLU A 162 -10.05 -4.95 -0.93
C GLU A 162 -10.94 -3.78 -0.54
N ALA A 163 -11.22 -3.67 0.75
CA ALA A 163 -11.91 -2.54 1.33
C ALA A 163 -11.37 -2.25 2.72
N GLY A 164 -11.45 -1.01 3.16
CA GLY A 164 -10.87 -0.66 4.45
C GLY A 164 -11.14 0.76 4.89
N TYR A 165 -10.46 1.15 5.95
CA TYR A 165 -10.47 2.50 6.49
C TYR A 165 -9.04 2.96 6.72
N ARG A 166 -8.72 4.17 6.32
CA ARG A 166 -7.39 4.75 6.41
C ARG A 166 -7.45 6.10 7.09
N THR A 167 -6.48 6.33 7.97
CA THR A 167 -6.26 7.58 8.68
C THR A 167 -4.84 8.03 8.43
N MET A 168 -4.68 9.18 7.81
CA MET A 168 -3.42 9.86 7.61
C MET A 168 -3.39 11.09 8.52
N THR A 169 -2.26 11.34 9.14
CA THR A 169 -1.96 12.55 9.90
C THR A 169 -0.60 13.03 9.44
N GLU A 170 -0.59 14.20 8.80
CA GLU A 170 0.59 14.86 8.26
C GLU A 170 0.68 16.22 8.97
N ASP A 171 1.61 16.38 9.91
CA ASP A 171 1.81 17.61 10.68
C ASP A 171 3.06 18.33 10.18
N PHE A 172 2.85 19.34 9.32
CA PHE A 172 3.94 20.14 8.77
C PHE A 172 4.18 21.37 9.64
N SER A 173 5.42 21.57 10.07
CA SER A 173 5.78 22.75 10.88
C SER A 173 5.49 24.08 10.17
N SER A 174 5.56 24.10 8.83
CA SER A 174 5.35 25.30 8.00
C SER A 174 3.93 25.44 7.45
N ALA A 175 3.18 24.34 7.28
CA ALA A 175 1.88 24.33 6.61
C ALA A 175 0.72 23.87 7.51
N GLY A 176 1.00 23.52 8.76
CA GLY A 176 0.03 23.02 9.73
C GLY A 176 -0.36 21.56 9.49
N LYS A 177 -1.43 21.15 10.17
CA LYS A 177 -1.85 19.76 10.27
C LYS A 177 -2.92 19.38 9.24
N TYR A 178 -2.69 18.27 8.54
CA TYR A 178 -3.59 17.66 7.58
C TYR A 178 -3.96 16.26 8.08
N GLU A 179 -5.26 15.97 8.17
CA GLU A 179 -5.74 14.68 8.72
C GLU A 179 -6.79 14.00 7.82
N PRO A 180 -6.42 13.60 6.59
CA PRO A 180 -7.33 12.84 5.74
C PRO A 180 -7.68 11.51 6.40
N LYS A 181 -8.97 11.24 6.56
CA LYS A 181 -9.48 9.95 7.03
C LYS A 181 -10.67 9.52 6.18
N GLY A 182 -10.77 8.23 5.89
CA GLY A 182 -11.74 7.78 4.90
C GLY A 182 -11.81 6.28 4.71
N ALA A 183 -12.94 5.84 4.16
CA ALA A 183 -13.10 4.46 3.69
C ALA A 183 -12.55 4.33 2.27
N PHE A 184 -12.09 3.14 1.91
CA PHE A 184 -11.64 2.85 0.55
C PHE A 184 -12.13 1.50 0.06
N ILE A 185 -12.16 1.37 -1.26
CA ILE A 185 -12.40 0.12 -1.98
C ILE A 185 -11.46 0.05 -3.18
N GLY A 186 -10.93 -1.13 -3.43
CA GLY A 186 -10.00 -1.37 -4.53
C GLY A 186 -10.08 -2.79 -5.05
N VAL A 187 -9.36 -3.00 -6.14
CA VAL A 187 -9.11 -4.31 -6.74
C VAL A 187 -7.61 -4.54 -6.71
N PHE A 188 -7.22 -5.81 -6.63
CA PHE A 188 -5.82 -6.19 -6.75
C PHE A 188 -5.67 -7.45 -7.58
N VAL A 189 -4.49 -7.58 -8.17
CA VAL A 189 -4.05 -8.74 -8.93
C VAL A 189 -2.71 -9.17 -8.36
N ASP A 190 -2.54 -10.47 -8.12
CA ASP A 190 -1.38 -11.07 -7.46
C ASP A 190 -0.93 -12.30 -8.23
N PHE A 191 0.38 -12.43 -8.50
CA PHE A 191 0.96 -13.44 -9.40
C PHE A 191 2.19 -14.12 -8.80
#